data_AF-A0A1I1D356-F1
#
_entry.id   AF-A0A1I1D356-F1
#
_cell.length_a   1.000
_cell.length_b   1.000
_cell.length_c   1.000
_cell.angle_alpha   90.00
_cell.angle_beta   90.00
_cell.angle_gamma   90.00
#
_symmetry.space_group_name_H-M   'P 1'
#
loop_
_entity.id
_entity.type
_entity.pdbx_description
1 polymer ?
#
loop_
_entity_poly.entity_id
_entity_poly.type
_entity_poly.pdbx_seq_one_letter_code
_entity_poly.pdbx_strand_id
1 'polypeptide(L)'
;MAKDDEVYMSALQGKSIPILTLDNKWHQLFTQTDMTPEIQELADKLNSLVERDGKLRSETKDIKKLKKKLLGEIVPLRDKANNPAYAASIESIEKEIQNRSRLINECNDKLDSYQEELLNLSREIYDTDYKLMISTMKTCYERLHENTTYIKGLDEWLSRARIELKKNVIRLQESEMENYNLYSYMHQIFGPEVIEIFDMKYDPDKRHPIRRPLAGNEADYVE
;
A
#
# COMPACT_ATOMS: atom_id res chain seq x y z
N MET A 1 -13.95 -13.38 -12.76
CA MET A 1 -12.86 -12.60 -13.39
C MET A 1 -13.45 -11.41 -14.15
N ALA A 2 -13.92 -11.53 -15.40
CA ALA A 2 -14.49 -10.37 -16.13
C ALA A 2 -15.67 -9.66 -15.44
N LYS A 3 -16.49 -10.40 -14.69
CA LYS A 3 -17.69 -9.88 -14.03
C LYS A 3 -17.41 -8.96 -12.83
N ASP A 4 -16.29 -9.17 -12.13
CA ASP A 4 -15.90 -8.30 -11.00
C ASP A 4 -15.22 -7.03 -11.52
N ASP A 5 -14.38 -7.15 -12.54
CA ASP A 5 -13.73 -6.02 -13.20
C ASP A 5 -14.78 -5.07 -13.79
N GLU A 6 -15.83 -5.56 -14.46
CA GLU A 6 -16.94 -4.73 -14.98
C GLU A 6 -17.74 -3.99 -13.89
N VAL A 7 -17.88 -4.61 -12.71
CA VAL A 7 -18.59 -4.01 -11.55
C VAL A 7 -17.75 -2.91 -10.93
N TYR A 8 -16.45 -3.16 -10.72
CA TYR A 8 -15.51 -2.10 -10.32
C TYR A 8 -15.50 -0.99 -11.36
N MET A 9 -15.52 -1.36 -12.64
CA MET A 9 -15.44 -0.39 -13.72
C MET A 9 -16.64 0.56 -13.74
N SER A 10 -17.84 0.00 -13.59
CA SER A 10 -19.09 0.77 -13.55
C SER A 10 -19.20 1.64 -12.28
N ALA A 11 -18.70 1.17 -11.13
CA ALA A 11 -18.74 1.92 -9.87
C ALA A 11 -17.76 3.12 -9.81
N LEU A 12 -16.79 3.14 -10.72
CA LEU A 12 -15.72 4.14 -10.78
C LEU A 12 -15.91 5.14 -11.93
N GLN A 13 -16.83 4.90 -12.86
CA GLN A 13 -17.19 5.87 -13.89
C GLN A 13 -17.62 7.20 -13.26
N GLY A 14 -16.99 8.29 -13.69
CA GLY A 14 -17.27 9.65 -13.23
C GLY A 14 -16.54 10.08 -11.94
N LYS A 15 -15.72 9.23 -11.32
CA LYS A 15 -14.87 9.64 -10.20
C LYS A 15 -13.49 10.11 -10.69
N SER A 16 -13.05 11.26 -10.20
CA SER A 16 -11.69 11.75 -10.41
C SER A 16 -10.73 10.95 -9.56
N ILE A 17 -9.92 10.10 -10.18
CA ILE A 17 -8.92 9.29 -9.51
C ILE A 17 -7.59 10.06 -9.52
N PRO A 18 -6.95 10.30 -8.36
CA PRO A 18 -5.60 10.83 -8.32
C PRO A 18 -4.61 9.82 -8.89
N ILE A 19 -3.57 10.30 -9.58
CA ILE A 19 -2.49 9.46 -10.13
C ILE A 19 -1.86 8.64 -9.01
N LEU A 20 -2.04 7.32 -9.05
CA LEU A 20 -1.73 6.44 -7.94
C LEU A 20 -0.24 6.41 -7.59
N THR A 21 0.63 6.43 -8.60
CA THR A 21 2.08 6.38 -8.37
C THR A 21 2.63 7.63 -7.69
N LEU A 22 1.86 8.73 -7.64
CA LEU A 22 2.23 9.95 -6.93
C LEU A 22 1.73 9.96 -5.47
N ASP A 23 0.85 9.02 -5.08
CA ASP A 23 0.32 8.93 -3.72
C ASP A 23 1.19 8.00 -2.85
N ASN A 24 1.78 8.55 -1.78
CA ASN A 24 2.56 7.79 -0.81
C ASN A 24 1.77 6.63 -0.16
N LYS A 25 0.45 6.78 0.00
CA LYS A 25 -0.39 5.73 0.57
C LYS A 25 -0.51 4.52 -0.35
N TRP A 26 -0.51 4.74 -1.67
CA TRP A 26 -0.50 3.65 -2.63
C TRP A 26 0.76 2.80 -2.49
N HIS A 27 1.93 3.44 -2.38
CA HIS A 27 3.20 2.73 -2.10
C HIS A 27 3.18 1.95 -0.77
N GLN A 28 2.53 2.49 0.26
CA GLN A 28 2.41 1.82 1.55
C GLN A 28 1.60 0.51 1.49
N LEU A 29 0.66 0.35 0.54
CA LEU A 29 -0.10 -0.89 0.37
C LEU A 29 0.83 -2.09 0.13
N PHE A 30 1.90 -1.88 -0.62
CA PHE A 30 2.88 -2.92 -0.97
C PHE A 30 3.92 -3.21 0.11
N THR A 31 3.77 -2.61 1.30
CA THR A 31 4.48 -3.07 2.51
C THR A 31 3.77 -4.24 3.19
N GLN A 32 2.47 -4.42 2.90
CA GLN A 32 1.61 -5.44 3.52
C GLN A 32 1.14 -6.50 2.51
N THR A 33 1.34 -6.24 1.23
CA THR A 33 0.93 -7.09 0.10
C THR A 33 2.03 -7.11 -0.95
N ASP A 34 2.13 -8.18 -1.73
CA ASP A 34 3.12 -8.28 -2.79
C ASP A 34 2.76 -7.39 -3.98
N MET A 35 3.78 -6.70 -4.51
CA MET A 35 3.67 -5.99 -5.79
C MET A 35 3.77 -7.04 -6.91
N THR A 36 2.66 -7.32 -7.59
CA THR A 36 2.67 -8.26 -8.71
C THR A 36 3.43 -7.66 -9.90
N PRO A 37 4.00 -8.50 -10.79
CA PRO A 37 4.67 -8.01 -12.00
C PRO A 37 3.76 -7.13 -12.86
N GLU A 38 2.47 -7.46 -12.96
CA GLU A 38 1.47 -6.67 -13.69
C GLU A 38 1.31 -5.26 -13.09
N ILE A 39 1.22 -5.14 -11.77
CA ILE A 39 1.13 -3.84 -11.09
C ILE A 39 2.41 -3.03 -11.31
N GLN A 40 3.57 -3.66 -11.22
CA GLN A 40 4.86 -3.01 -11.46
C GLN A 40 4.96 -2.46 -12.88
N GLU A 41 4.62 -3.27 -13.89
CA GLU A 41 4.63 -2.85 -15.30
C GLU A 41 3.67 -1.68 -15.57
N LEU A 42 2.46 -1.73 -14.99
CA LEU A 42 1.47 -0.65 -15.10
C LEU A 42 1.95 0.63 -14.40
N ALA A 43 2.59 0.52 -13.24
CA ALA A 43 3.16 1.64 -12.50
C ALA A 43 4.32 2.30 -13.26
N ASP A 44 5.24 1.49 -13.81
CA ASP A 44 6.37 1.98 -14.60
C ASP A 44 5.88 2.66 -15.89
N LYS A 45 4.90 2.06 -16.57
CA LYS A 45 4.25 2.67 -17.72
C LYS A 45 3.61 4.00 -17.35
N LEU A 46 2.84 4.07 -16.27
CA LEU A 46 2.19 5.29 -15.81
C LEU A 46 3.22 6.39 -15.52
N ASN A 47 4.31 6.05 -14.82
CA ASN A 47 5.38 6.99 -14.53
C ASN A 47 6.03 7.55 -15.80
N SER A 48 6.27 6.71 -16.81
CA SER A 48 6.84 7.16 -18.09
C SER A 48 5.91 8.14 -18.83
N LEU A 49 4.60 7.90 -18.80
CA LEU A 49 3.60 8.78 -19.42
C LEU A 49 3.51 10.14 -18.71
N VAL A 50 3.49 10.12 -17.37
CA VAL A 50 3.48 11.34 -16.54
C VAL A 50 4.76 12.16 -16.75
N GLU A 51 5.92 11.50 -16.85
CA GLU A 51 7.17 12.17 -17.15
C GLU A 51 7.14 12.83 -18.54
N ARG A 52 6.59 12.14 -19.56
CA ARG A 52 6.44 12.69 -20.91
C ARG A 52 5.49 13.89 -20.96
N ASP A 53 4.33 13.82 -20.29
CA ASP A 53 3.39 14.94 -20.16
C ASP A 53 4.07 16.15 -19.49
N GLY A 54 4.82 15.91 -18.41
CA GLY A 54 5.61 16.94 -17.72
C GLY A 54 6.64 17.62 -18.63
N LYS A 55 7.41 16.84 -19.40
CA LYS A 55 8.39 17.36 -20.37
C LYS A 55 7.72 18.20 -21.45
N LEU A 56 6.67 17.69 -22.08
CA LEU A 56 5.93 18.42 -23.12
C LEU A 56 5.33 19.73 -22.61
N ARG A 57 4.81 19.77 -21.39
CA ARG A 57 4.31 21.03 -20.79
C ARG A 57 5.41 22.06 -20.61
N SER A 58 6.60 21.62 -20.17
CA SER A 58 7.76 22.51 -20.04
C SER A 58 8.20 23.04 -21.41
N GLU A 59 8.37 22.15 -22.40
CA GLU A 59 8.77 22.54 -23.75
C GLU A 59 7.74 23.45 -24.41
N THR A 60 6.44 23.16 -24.25
CA THR A 60 5.33 24.00 -24.71
C THR A 60 5.44 25.43 -24.14
N LYS A 61 5.78 25.55 -22.85
CA LYS A 61 5.98 26.85 -22.19
C LYS A 61 7.16 27.60 -22.81
N ASP A 62 8.25 26.91 -23.11
CA ASP A 62 9.43 27.54 -23.69
C ASP A 62 9.25 27.94 -25.15
N ILE A 63 8.56 27.11 -25.96
CA ILE A 63 8.17 27.46 -27.34
C ILE A 63 7.24 28.67 -27.34
N LYS A 64 6.26 28.75 -26.42
CA LYS A 64 5.39 29.93 -26.26
C LYS A 64 6.19 31.19 -25.94
N LYS A 65 7.20 31.11 -25.06
CA LYS A 65 8.09 32.26 -24.78
C LYS A 65 8.88 32.68 -26.01
N LEU A 66 9.46 31.71 -26.74
CA LEU A 66 10.22 31.98 -27.96
C LEU A 66 9.35 32.65 -29.02
N LYS A 67 8.15 32.10 -29.28
CA LYS A 67 7.17 32.69 -30.22
C LYS A 67 6.82 34.13 -29.82
N LYS A 68 6.58 34.40 -28.54
CA LYS A 68 6.31 35.76 -28.04
C LYS A 68 7.49 36.71 -28.29
N LYS A 69 8.72 36.26 -28.07
CA LYS A 69 9.95 37.03 -28.35
C LYS A 69 10.08 37.35 -29.84
N LEU A 70 9.92 36.35 -30.71
CA LEU A 70 9.99 36.52 -32.16
C LEU A 70 8.93 37.51 -32.68
N LEU A 71 7.69 37.41 -32.18
CA LEU A 71 6.61 38.35 -32.52
C LEU A 71 6.95 39.78 -32.09
N GLY A 72 7.47 39.96 -30.87
CA GLY A 72 7.89 41.27 -30.37
C GLY A 72 9.04 41.89 -31.18
N GLU A 73 9.91 41.07 -31.78
CA GLU A 73 11.02 41.52 -32.61
C GLU A 73 10.61 41.81 -34.07
N ILE A 74 9.53 41.19 -34.59
CA ILE A 74 9.02 41.45 -35.96
C ILE A 74 8.38 42.83 -36.10
N VAL A 75 7.59 43.27 -35.10
CA VAL A 75 6.87 44.55 -35.15
C VAL A 75 7.81 45.73 -35.45
N PRO A 76 8.90 45.96 -34.68
CA PRO A 76 9.81 47.06 -34.95
C PRO A 76 10.58 46.89 -36.27
N LEU A 77 10.80 45.66 -36.75
CA LEU A 77 11.40 45.44 -38.06
C LEU A 77 10.45 45.85 -39.19
N ARG A 78 9.15 45.54 -39.07
CA ARG A 78 8.14 46.01 -40.03
C ARG A 78 8.01 47.53 -40.03
N ASP A 79 8.06 48.16 -38.85
CA ASP A 79 8.05 49.63 -38.76
C ASP A 79 9.27 50.26 -39.44
N LYS A 80 10.46 49.64 -39.30
CA LYS A 80 11.68 50.06 -40.01
C LYS A 80 11.61 49.84 -41.52
N ALA A 81 11.03 48.73 -41.97
CA ALA A 81 10.87 48.43 -43.40
C ALA A 81 9.96 49.45 -44.11
N ASN A 82 8.95 49.98 -43.41
CA ASN A 82 8.03 50.99 -43.94
C ASN A 82 8.56 52.43 -43.84
N ASN A 83 9.72 52.65 -43.22
CA ASN A 83 10.27 53.99 -43.04
C ASN A 83 11.30 54.32 -44.14
N PRO A 84 11.09 55.39 -44.92
CA PRO A 84 11.98 55.76 -46.03
C PRO A 84 13.43 56.04 -45.59
N ALA A 85 13.68 56.34 -44.31
CA ALA A 85 15.02 56.51 -43.76
C ALA A 85 15.90 55.25 -43.85
N TYR A 86 15.30 54.06 -43.98
CA TYR A 86 16.03 52.78 -44.04
C TYR A 86 16.06 52.17 -45.45
N ALA A 87 15.76 52.95 -46.50
CA ALA A 87 15.67 52.46 -47.88
C ALA A 87 16.89 51.64 -48.34
N ALA A 88 18.10 52.02 -47.92
CA ALA A 88 19.34 51.32 -48.26
C ALA A 88 19.53 49.95 -47.55
N SER A 89 18.73 49.66 -46.51
CA SER A 89 18.80 48.41 -45.72
C SER A 89 17.53 47.58 -45.78
N ILE A 90 16.53 47.97 -46.60
CA ILE A 90 15.24 47.28 -46.73
C ILE A 90 15.41 45.79 -47.01
N GLU A 91 16.30 45.40 -47.93
CA GLU A 91 16.48 43.98 -48.29
C GLU A 91 16.97 43.13 -47.11
N SER A 92 17.81 43.70 -46.25
CA SER A 92 18.30 43.03 -45.04
C SER A 92 17.18 42.90 -43.99
N ILE A 93 16.38 43.95 -43.82
CA ILE A 93 15.25 43.96 -42.88
C ILE A 93 14.19 42.94 -43.32
N GLU A 94 13.88 42.86 -44.61
CA GLU A 94 12.90 41.92 -45.15
C GLU A 94 13.36 40.46 -44.98
N LYS A 95 14.65 40.18 -45.17
CA LYS A 95 15.23 38.84 -44.88
C LYS A 95 15.09 38.47 -43.40
N GLU A 96 15.31 39.41 -42.47
CA GLU A 96 15.09 39.17 -41.04
C GLU A 96 13.62 38.91 -40.72
N ILE A 97 12.70 39.69 -41.29
CA ILE A 97 11.25 39.50 -41.14
C ILE A 97 10.84 38.11 -41.66
N GLN A 98 11.34 37.72 -42.84
CA GLN A 98 11.05 36.42 -43.44
C GLN A 98 11.56 35.27 -42.56
N ASN A 99 12.81 35.35 -42.09
CA ASN A 99 13.39 34.33 -41.20
C ASN A 99 12.61 34.20 -39.89
N ARG A 100 12.24 35.30 -39.27
CA ARG A 100 11.47 35.30 -38.02
C ARG A 100 10.05 34.79 -38.23
N SER A 101 9.42 35.13 -39.35
CA SER A 101 8.09 34.64 -39.73
C SER A 101 8.11 33.12 -39.93
N ARG A 102 9.15 32.60 -40.58
CA ARG A 102 9.39 31.17 -40.70
C ARG A 102 9.52 30.49 -39.33
N LEU A 103 10.36 31.03 -38.43
CA LEU A 103 10.53 30.47 -37.08
C LEU A 103 9.23 30.51 -36.26
N ILE A 104 8.40 31.54 -36.42
CA ILE A 104 7.09 31.63 -35.78
C ILE A 104 6.15 30.53 -36.28
N ASN A 105 6.15 30.26 -37.59
CA ASN A 105 5.36 29.17 -38.16
C ASN A 105 5.84 27.82 -37.64
N GLU A 106 7.16 27.58 -37.60
CA GLU A 106 7.73 26.36 -37.00
C GLU A 106 7.35 26.23 -35.51
N CYS A 107 7.25 27.34 -34.77
CA CYS A 107 6.74 27.32 -33.40
C CYS A 107 5.25 26.97 -33.34
N ASN A 108 4.43 27.44 -34.29
CA ASN A 108 3.00 27.09 -34.34
C ASN A 108 2.81 25.61 -34.60
N ASP A 109 3.47 25.09 -35.64
CA ASP A 109 3.36 23.68 -36.03
C ASP A 109 3.77 22.75 -34.88
N LYS A 110 4.83 23.09 -34.14
CA LYS A 110 5.25 22.36 -32.94
C LYS A 110 4.25 22.48 -31.79
N LEU A 111 3.63 23.63 -31.59
CA LEU A 111 2.64 23.81 -30.52
C LEU A 111 1.37 23.00 -30.82
N ASP A 112 0.95 22.94 -32.08
CA ASP A 112 -0.22 22.19 -32.50
C ASP A 112 0.03 20.68 -32.34
N SER A 113 1.20 20.17 -32.76
CA SER A 113 1.55 18.76 -32.57
C SER A 113 1.66 18.38 -31.09
N TYR A 114 2.25 19.24 -30.25
CA TYR A 114 2.35 19.00 -28.81
C TYR A 114 0.98 19.03 -28.13
N GLN A 115 0.05 19.86 -28.62
CA GLN A 115 -1.30 19.90 -28.09
C GLN A 115 -2.06 18.59 -28.38
N GLU A 116 -1.91 18.03 -29.58
CA GLU A 116 -2.46 16.71 -29.90
C GLU A 116 -1.82 15.61 -29.05
N GLU A 117 -0.50 15.62 -28.90
CA GLU A 117 0.21 14.62 -28.08
C GLU A 117 -0.22 14.71 -26.60
N LEU A 118 -0.36 15.91 -26.04
CA LEU A 118 -0.84 16.11 -24.67
C LEU A 118 -2.28 15.59 -24.46
N LEU A 119 -3.16 15.74 -25.46
CA LEU A 119 -4.52 15.18 -25.38
C LEU A 119 -4.50 13.65 -25.37
N ASN A 120 -3.65 13.03 -26.18
CA ASN A 120 -3.49 11.58 -26.22
C ASN A 120 -2.87 11.06 -24.92
N LEU A 121 -1.80 11.68 -24.43
CA LEU A 121 -1.17 11.34 -23.16
C LEU A 121 -2.15 11.45 -21.99
N SER A 122 -2.98 12.50 -21.95
CA SER A 122 -3.98 12.63 -20.89
C SER A 122 -4.97 11.45 -20.86
N ARG A 123 -5.33 10.89 -22.02
CA ARG A 123 -6.20 9.70 -22.10
C ARG A 123 -5.44 8.45 -21.68
N GLU A 124 -4.22 8.27 -22.18
CA GLU A 124 -3.39 7.11 -21.84
C GLU A 124 -3.02 7.05 -20.36
N ILE A 125 -2.73 8.20 -19.74
CA ILE A 125 -2.48 8.32 -18.30
C ILE A 125 -3.73 7.88 -17.54
N TYR A 126 -4.90 8.39 -17.90
CA TYR A 126 -6.16 8.00 -17.26
C TYR A 126 -6.41 6.48 -17.38
N ASP A 127 -6.31 5.93 -18.59
CA ASP A 127 -6.57 4.51 -18.83
C ASP A 127 -5.56 3.60 -18.11
N THR A 128 -4.29 4.01 -18.05
CA THR A 128 -3.22 3.23 -17.40
C THR A 128 -3.36 3.29 -15.87
N ASP A 129 -3.57 4.48 -15.30
CA ASP A 129 -3.78 4.68 -13.86
C ASP A 129 -5.03 3.92 -13.38
N TYR A 130 -6.07 3.92 -14.20
CA TYR A 130 -7.27 3.17 -13.92
C TYR A 130 -7.06 1.65 -13.92
N LYS A 131 -6.33 1.10 -14.90
CA LYS A 131 -5.96 -0.31 -14.91
C LYS A 131 -5.10 -0.68 -13.70
N LEU A 132 -4.14 0.19 -13.36
CA LEU A 132 -3.31 0.04 -12.17
C LEU A 132 -4.16 -0.03 -10.89
N MET A 133 -5.17 0.83 -10.78
CA MET A 133 -6.09 0.85 -9.66
C MET A 133 -6.86 -0.46 -9.51
N ILE A 134 -7.41 -1.00 -10.60
CA ILE A 134 -8.17 -2.26 -10.57
C ILE A 134 -7.27 -3.42 -10.13
N SER A 135 -6.08 -3.52 -10.72
CA SER A 135 -5.12 -4.58 -10.37
C SER A 135 -4.65 -4.46 -8.91
N THR A 136 -4.40 -3.23 -8.44
CA THR A 136 -4.07 -2.95 -7.04
C THR A 136 -5.21 -3.38 -6.11
N MET A 137 -6.44 -2.96 -6.40
CA MET A 137 -7.62 -3.27 -5.58
C MET A 137 -7.84 -4.77 -5.48
N LYS A 138 -7.78 -5.49 -6.60
CA LYS A 138 -7.93 -6.94 -6.62
C LYS A 138 -6.92 -7.61 -5.68
N THR A 139 -5.65 -7.28 -5.83
CA THR A 139 -4.56 -7.85 -5.04
C THR A 139 -4.73 -7.54 -3.53
N CYS A 140 -5.09 -6.30 -3.18
CA CYS A 140 -5.31 -5.91 -1.79
C CYS A 140 -6.55 -6.60 -1.17
N TYR A 141 -7.65 -6.75 -1.91
CA TYR A 141 -8.86 -7.41 -1.40
C TYR A 141 -8.68 -8.92 -1.26
N GLU A 142 -7.96 -9.57 -2.18
CA GLU A 142 -7.56 -10.97 -2.06
C GLU A 142 -6.78 -11.18 -0.76
N ARG A 143 -5.76 -10.35 -0.52
CA ARG A 143 -4.96 -10.39 0.71
C ARG A 143 -5.79 -10.16 1.99
N LEU A 144 -6.71 -9.20 1.96
CA LEU A 144 -7.60 -8.90 3.08
C LEU A 144 -8.52 -10.09 3.39
N HIS A 145 -9.05 -10.74 2.35
CA HIS A 145 -9.93 -11.89 2.49
C HIS A 145 -9.20 -13.10 3.07
N GLU A 146 -8.01 -13.41 2.56
CA GLU A 146 -7.15 -14.47 3.09
C GLU A 146 -6.81 -14.23 4.56
N ASN A 147 -6.37 -13.01 4.89
CA ASN A 147 -6.00 -12.67 6.26
C ASN A 147 -7.20 -12.75 7.22
N THR A 148 -8.39 -12.31 6.78
CA THR A 148 -9.62 -12.42 7.56
C THR A 148 -9.97 -13.89 7.86
N THR A 149 -9.82 -14.76 6.86
CA THR A 149 -10.08 -16.20 7.01
C THR A 149 -9.06 -16.84 7.95
N TYR A 150 -7.79 -16.48 7.82
CA TYR A 150 -6.73 -16.93 8.72
C TYR A 150 -6.98 -16.50 10.18
N ILE A 151 -7.35 -15.24 10.40
CA ILE A 151 -7.70 -14.72 11.73
C ILE A 151 -8.85 -15.51 12.36
N LYS A 152 -9.91 -15.81 11.60
CA LYS A 152 -11.03 -16.64 12.10
C LYS A 152 -10.56 -18.03 12.51
N GLY A 153 -9.72 -18.68 11.69
CA GLY A 153 -9.16 -19.98 12.02
C GLY A 153 -8.30 -19.95 13.30
N LEU A 154 -7.51 -18.90 13.49
CA LEU A 154 -6.75 -18.69 14.72
C LEU A 154 -7.65 -18.49 15.95
N ASP A 155 -8.72 -17.71 15.83
CA ASP A 155 -9.65 -17.44 16.93
C ASP A 155 -10.38 -18.70 17.38
N GLU A 156 -10.83 -19.52 16.43
CA GLU A 156 -11.41 -20.83 16.71
C GLU A 156 -10.41 -21.78 17.38
N TRP A 157 -9.17 -21.82 16.88
CA TRP A 157 -8.13 -22.65 17.48
C TRP A 157 -7.82 -22.20 18.91
N LEU A 158 -7.68 -20.90 19.14
CA LEU A 158 -7.38 -20.33 20.45
C LEU A 158 -8.50 -20.60 21.45
N SER A 159 -9.76 -20.54 21.01
CA SER A 159 -10.93 -20.91 21.81
C SER A 159 -10.89 -22.38 22.23
N ARG A 160 -10.58 -23.30 21.30
CA ARG A 160 -10.42 -24.74 21.61
C ARG A 160 -9.26 -24.99 22.56
N ALA A 161 -8.10 -24.39 22.29
CA ALA A 161 -6.90 -24.52 23.13
C ALA A 161 -7.15 -24.02 24.56
N ARG A 162 -7.91 -22.92 24.74
CA ARG A 162 -8.27 -22.42 26.07
C ARG A 162 -9.16 -23.39 26.84
N ILE A 163 -10.12 -24.04 26.17
CA ILE A 163 -10.97 -25.05 26.80
C ILE A 163 -10.15 -26.27 27.23
N GLU A 164 -9.30 -26.78 26.33
CA GLU A 164 -8.37 -27.88 26.61
C GLU A 164 -7.47 -27.55 27.81
N LEU A 165 -6.89 -26.35 27.83
CA LEU A 165 -6.05 -25.89 28.93
C LEU A 165 -6.82 -25.88 30.25
N LYS A 166 -8.04 -25.31 30.28
CA LYS A 166 -8.89 -25.31 31.48
C LYS A 166 -9.16 -26.73 31.99
N LYS A 167 -9.48 -27.67 31.09
CA LYS A 167 -9.69 -29.08 31.46
C LYS A 167 -8.43 -29.72 32.04
N ASN A 168 -7.27 -29.48 31.43
CA ASN A 168 -6.00 -30.04 31.89
C ASN A 168 -5.56 -29.44 33.23
N VAL A 169 -5.85 -28.16 33.49
CA VAL A 169 -5.64 -27.55 34.80
C VAL A 169 -6.48 -28.25 35.88
N ILE A 170 -7.76 -28.51 35.62
CA ILE A 170 -8.62 -29.23 36.57
C ILE A 170 -8.07 -30.64 36.82
N ARG A 171 -7.74 -31.39 35.77
CA ARG A 171 -7.18 -32.75 35.89
C ARG A 171 -5.86 -32.77 36.67
N LEU A 172 -5.02 -31.76 36.47
CA LEU A 172 -3.78 -31.60 37.23
C LEU A 172 -4.08 -31.41 38.72
N GLN A 173 -5.01 -30.51 39.06
CA GLN A 173 -5.43 -30.26 40.44
C GLN A 173 -6.07 -31.50 41.09
N GLU A 174 -6.91 -32.24 40.36
CA GLU A 174 -7.51 -33.49 40.83
C GLU A 174 -6.43 -34.55 41.13
N SER A 175 -5.44 -34.70 40.24
CA SER A 175 -4.32 -35.64 40.44
C SER A 175 -3.42 -35.24 41.61
N GLU A 176 -3.17 -33.94 41.79
CA GLU A 176 -2.42 -33.41 42.95
C GLU A 176 -3.18 -33.69 44.26
N MET A 177 -4.51 -33.52 44.27
CA MET A 177 -5.37 -33.83 45.42
C MET A 177 -5.42 -35.33 45.71
N GLU A 178 -5.49 -36.18 44.68
CA GLU A 178 -5.46 -37.63 44.83
C GLU A 178 -4.15 -38.07 45.50
N ASN A 179 -3.01 -37.55 45.03
CA ASN A 179 -1.71 -37.81 45.65
C ASN A 179 -1.67 -37.35 47.12
N TYR A 180 -2.23 -36.17 47.42
CA TYR A 180 -2.32 -35.68 48.81
C TYR A 180 -3.13 -36.61 49.70
N ASN A 181 -4.32 -36.98 49.25
CA ASN A 181 -5.24 -37.83 50.01
C ASN A 181 -4.62 -39.21 50.23
N LEU A 182 -4.05 -39.82 49.18
CA LEU A 182 -3.40 -41.12 49.28
C LEU A 182 -2.27 -41.10 50.31
N TYR A 183 -1.38 -40.10 50.22
CA TYR A 183 -0.27 -39.97 51.16
C TYR A 183 -0.74 -39.69 52.59
N SER A 184 -1.76 -38.84 52.76
CA SER A 184 -2.38 -38.58 54.07
C SER A 184 -2.99 -39.83 54.70
N TYR A 185 -3.74 -40.62 53.91
CA TYR A 185 -4.33 -41.87 54.37
C TYR A 185 -3.27 -42.91 54.74
N MET A 186 -2.20 -43.02 53.95
CA MET A 186 -1.07 -43.90 54.26
C MET A 186 -0.42 -43.53 55.59
N HIS A 187 -0.20 -42.23 55.85
CA HIS A 187 0.29 -41.74 57.14
C HIS A 187 -0.66 -42.06 58.30
N GLN A 188 -1.97 -41.90 58.10
CA GLN A 188 -2.98 -42.18 59.14
C GLN A 188 -3.10 -43.68 59.47
N ILE A 189 -2.98 -44.56 58.46
CA ILE A 189 -3.16 -46.01 58.63
C ILE A 189 -1.89 -46.68 59.16
N PHE A 190 -0.74 -46.38 58.56
CA PHE A 190 0.52 -47.09 58.83
C PHE A 190 1.41 -46.37 59.84
N GLY A 191 1.17 -45.09 60.10
CA GLY A 191 1.97 -44.27 61.01
C GLY A 191 3.24 -43.72 60.35
N PRO A 192 3.78 -42.62 60.90
CA PRO A 192 4.87 -41.87 60.26
C PRO A 192 6.17 -42.67 60.13
N GLU A 193 6.50 -43.50 61.13
CA GLU A 193 7.74 -44.31 61.13
C GLU A 193 7.78 -45.34 59.99
N VAL A 194 6.62 -45.92 59.62
CA VAL A 194 6.53 -46.91 58.55
C VAL A 194 6.60 -46.21 57.18
N ILE A 195 5.94 -45.07 57.02
CA ILE A 195 5.95 -44.30 55.77
C ILE A 195 7.34 -43.74 55.46
N GLU A 196 8.07 -43.28 56.48
CA GLU A 196 9.44 -42.77 56.33
C GLU A 196 10.38 -43.80 55.69
N ILE A 197 10.21 -45.10 55.96
CA ILE A 197 10.98 -46.19 55.32
C ILE A 197 10.68 -46.28 53.82
N PHE A 198 9.42 -46.09 53.42
CA PHE A 198 9.02 -46.14 52.00
C PHE A 198 9.39 -44.86 51.25
N ASP A 199 9.38 -43.71 51.91
CA ASP A 199 9.74 -42.41 51.33
C ASP A 199 11.23 -42.34 50.95
N MET A 200 12.09 -43.18 51.53
CA MET A 200 13.50 -43.34 51.10
C MET A 200 13.63 -43.78 49.63
N LYS A 201 12.60 -44.44 49.05
CA LYS A 201 12.60 -44.94 47.67
C LYS A 201 11.80 -44.07 46.70
N TYR A 202 10.73 -43.43 47.17
CA TYR A 202 9.94 -42.47 46.41
C TYR A 202 9.44 -41.38 47.35
N ASP A 203 10.03 -40.19 47.24
CA ASP A 203 9.65 -39.01 48.01
C ASP A 203 8.70 -38.14 47.17
N PRO A 204 7.39 -38.14 47.46
CA PRO A 204 6.42 -37.37 46.70
C PRO A 204 6.67 -35.86 46.81
N ASP A 205 7.18 -35.37 47.95
CA ASP A 205 7.41 -33.92 48.18
C ASP A 205 8.57 -33.36 47.34
N LYS A 206 9.53 -34.19 46.93
CA LYS A 206 10.67 -33.78 46.10
C LYS A 206 10.39 -33.78 44.59
N ARG A 207 9.46 -34.61 44.11
CA ARG A 207 9.22 -34.80 42.67
C ARG A 207 8.04 -33.99 42.14
N HIS A 208 6.95 -33.94 42.90
CA HIS A 208 5.82 -33.03 42.67
C HIS A 208 5.26 -32.70 44.05
N PRO A 209 5.66 -31.56 44.65
CA PRO A 209 5.29 -31.24 46.02
C PRO A 209 3.79 -31.34 46.17
N ILE A 210 3.35 -32.12 47.16
CA ILE A 210 1.94 -32.39 47.35
C ILE A 210 1.27 -31.07 47.72
N ARG A 211 0.50 -30.52 46.78
CA ARG A 211 -0.22 -29.26 47.01
C ARG A 211 -1.37 -29.54 47.96
N ARG A 212 -1.21 -29.09 49.21
CA ARG A 212 -2.31 -29.05 50.16
C ARG A 212 -3.38 -28.10 49.59
N PRO A 213 -4.67 -28.43 49.69
CA PRO A 213 -5.72 -27.48 49.36
C PRO A 213 -5.42 -26.16 50.06
N LEU A 214 -5.37 -25.05 49.30
CA LEU A 214 -5.37 -23.72 49.88
C LEU A 214 -6.58 -23.67 50.81
N ALA A 215 -6.36 -23.37 52.09
CA ALA A 215 -7.46 -23.06 53.00
C ALA A 215 -8.22 -21.91 52.32
N GLY A 216 -9.43 -22.18 51.85
CA GLY A 216 -10.18 -21.24 51.02
C GLY A 216 -10.28 -19.92 51.75
N ASN A 217 -9.56 -18.90 51.25
CA ASN A 217 -9.83 -17.53 51.65
C ASN A 217 -11.09 -17.13 50.89
N GLU A 218 -12.15 -16.80 51.63
CA GLU A 218 -13.42 -16.26 51.08
C GLU A 218 -13.22 -15.04 50.16
N ALA A 219 -12.03 -14.41 50.18
CA ALA A 219 -11.66 -13.29 49.32
C ALA A 219 -11.41 -13.65 47.84
N ASP A 220 -11.18 -14.92 47.50
CA ASP A 220 -10.97 -15.35 46.09
C ASP A 220 -12.29 -15.61 45.34
N TYR A 221 -13.44 -15.48 46.02
CA TYR A 221 -14.79 -15.60 45.46
C TYR A 221 -15.59 -14.30 45.59
N VAL A 222 -15.00 -13.16 45.20
CA VAL A 222 -15.76 -11.91 45.02
C VAL A 222 -15.69 -11.50 43.55
N GLU A 223 -16.89 -11.28 42.99
CA GLU A 223 -17.30 -11.02 41.59
C GLU A 223 -16.28 -10.38 40.64
#